data_AF-A0A5P9I6H5-F1
#
_entry.id   AF-A0A5P9I6H5-F1
#
_cell.length_a   1.000
_cell.length_b   1.000
_cell.length_c   1.000
_cell.angle_alpha   90.00
_cell.angle_beta   90.00
_cell.angle_gamma   90.00
#
_symmetry.space_group_name_H-M   'P 1'
#
loop_
_entity.id
_entity.type
_entity.pdbx_description
1 polymer ?
#
loop_
_entity_poly.entity_id
_entity_poly.type
_entity_poly.pdbx_seq_one_letter_code
_entity_poly.pdbx_strand_id
1 'polypeptide(L)'
;MLLITIMETHMACHFTQFSSSLVLNSEAEASYALTLLDALRDDETTCTGMHSFDVSVLEAEDASNVLWLRDAYGDADIEAVIAFVRRLAEELGCTGYWGFPYSESCSKPRLNEFGGGAFLLNLGTGKLEDRVTTADWFETTLQDIVSKLR
;
A
#
# COMPACT_ATOMS: atom_id res chain seq x y z
N MET A 1 36.18 -26.42 5.97
CA MET A 1 36.03 -25.55 4.79
C MET A 1 34.55 -25.19 4.66
N LEU A 2 33.88 -24.66 5.69
CA LEU A 2 33.74 -23.22 5.99
C LEU A 2 33.88 -22.31 4.76
N LEU A 3 33.04 -22.54 3.75
CA LEU A 3 32.95 -21.66 2.58
C LEU A 3 31.50 -21.39 2.15
N ILE A 4 30.54 -21.40 3.07
CA ILE A 4 29.12 -21.09 2.76
C ILE A 4 28.53 -20.10 3.79
N THR A 5 29.33 -19.22 4.40
CA THR A 5 28.76 -18.25 5.37
C THR A 5 29.51 -16.93 5.45
N ILE A 6 30.07 -16.40 4.36
CA ILE A 6 30.56 -15.00 4.39
C ILE A 6 30.51 -14.33 2.99
N MET A 7 29.38 -14.42 2.28
CA MET A 7 29.10 -13.53 1.14
C MET A 7 27.80 -12.71 1.31
N GLU A 8 27.20 -12.68 2.50
CA GLU A 8 26.12 -11.74 2.83
C GLU A 8 26.67 -10.46 3.48
N THR A 9 27.53 -9.77 2.75
CA THR A 9 27.69 -8.32 2.86
C THR A 9 27.69 -7.86 1.40
N HIS A 10 26.63 -7.24 0.86
CA HIS A 10 26.57 -5.78 0.89
C HIS A 10 25.24 -5.12 0.44
N MET A 11 24.10 -5.79 0.28
CA MET A 11 22.84 -5.09 -0.06
C MET A 11 22.02 -4.77 1.20
N ALA A 12 21.36 -3.61 1.22
CA ALA A 12 20.35 -3.33 2.23
C ALA A 12 19.00 -3.76 1.66
N CYS A 13 18.13 -4.24 2.53
CA CYS A 13 16.75 -4.54 2.15
C CYS A 13 15.93 -3.29 2.45
N HIS A 14 15.14 -2.86 1.49
CA HIS A 14 14.18 -1.78 1.63
C HIS A 14 12.82 -2.42 1.79
N PHE A 15 12.01 -1.87 2.69
CA PHE A 15 10.70 -2.40 2.96
C PHE A 15 9.63 -1.32 2.84
N THR A 16 8.55 -1.64 2.14
CA THR A 16 7.29 -0.91 2.14
C THR A 16 6.20 -1.82 2.68
N GLN A 17 5.63 -1.45 3.81
CA GLN A 17 4.70 -2.29 4.57
C GLN A 17 3.41 -1.54 4.87
N PHE A 18 2.30 -2.25 4.84
CA PHE A 18 0.99 -1.69 5.14
C PHE A 18 -0.02 -2.78 5.52
N SER A 19 -1.08 -2.36 6.18
CA SER A 19 -2.25 -3.21 6.46
C SER A 19 -3.48 -2.32 6.50
N SER A 20 -4.54 -2.72 5.79
CA SER A 20 -5.76 -1.95 5.68
C SER A 20 -6.97 -2.85 5.47
N SER A 21 -8.14 -2.39 5.86
CA SER A 21 -9.41 -3.04 5.55
C SER A 21 -10.26 -2.20 4.61
N LEU A 22 -11.05 -2.86 3.78
CA LEU A 22 -12.08 -2.24 2.94
C LEU A 22 -13.40 -2.99 3.14
N VAL A 23 -14.41 -2.28 3.64
CA VAL A 23 -15.76 -2.84 3.83
C VAL A 23 -16.54 -2.66 2.53
N LEU A 24 -17.11 -3.75 2.02
CA LEU A 24 -17.97 -3.79 0.83
C LEU A 24 -19.44 -3.99 1.24
N ASN A 25 -20.37 -3.94 0.29
CA ASN A 25 -21.80 -4.05 0.60
C ASN A 25 -22.25 -5.51 0.81
N SER A 26 -21.48 -6.49 0.33
CA SER A 26 -21.83 -7.91 0.46
C SER A 26 -20.62 -8.85 0.35
N GLU A 27 -20.82 -10.09 0.78
CA GLU A 27 -19.88 -11.20 0.58
C GLU A 27 -19.63 -11.52 -0.91
N ALA A 28 -20.64 -11.33 -1.75
CA ALA A 28 -20.51 -11.53 -3.20
C ALA A 28 -19.55 -10.50 -3.82
N GLU A 29 -19.61 -9.24 -3.37
CA GLU A 29 -18.66 -8.20 -3.77
C GLU A 29 -17.23 -8.53 -3.29
N ALA A 30 -17.08 -9.05 -2.06
CA ALA A 30 -15.78 -9.48 -1.55
C ALA A 30 -15.18 -10.64 -2.35
N SER A 31 -16.00 -11.62 -2.72
CA SER A 31 -15.59 -12.73 -3.59
C SER A 31 -15.21 -12.25 -4.99
N TYR A 32 -15.98 -11.31 -5.55
CA TYR A 32 -15.68 -10.68 -6.84
C TYR A 32 -14.36 -9.92 -6.81
N ALA A 33 -14.05 -9.20 -5.72
CA ALA A 33 -12.80 -8.46 -5.58
C ALA A 33 -11.56 -9.37 -5.68
N LEU A 34 -11.61 -10.58 -5.12
CA LEU A 34 -10.52 -11.55 -5.24
C LEU A 34 -10.36 -12.03 -6.68
N THR A 35 -11.48 -12.32 -7.37
CA THR A 35 -11.45 -12.71 -8.79
C THR A 35 -10.91 -11.58 -9.67
N LEU A 36 -11.28 -10.33 -9.38
CA LEU A 36 -10.77 -9.16 -10.09
C LEU A 36 -9.26 -9.01 -9.90
N LEU A 37 -8.76 -9.21 -8.68
CA LEU A 37 -7.32 -9.12 -8.42
C LEU A 37 -6.54 -10.17 -9.22
N ASP A 38 -7.01 -11.41 -9.24
CA ASP A 38 -6.37 -12.49 -10.02
C ASP A 38 -6.38 -12.16 -11.52
N ALA A 39 -7.50 -11.66 -12.05
CA ALA A 39 -7.59 -11.23 -13.44
C ALA A 39 -6.62 -10.08 -13.76
N LEU A 40 -6.45 -9.11 -12.85
CA LEU A 40 -5.48 -8.03 -13.02
C LEU A 40 -4.05 -8.54 -12.95
N ARG A 41 -3.74 -9.50 -12.07
CA ARG A 41 -2.41 -10.10 -11.94
C ARG A 41 -1.97 -10.88 -13.18
N ASP A 42 -2.93 -11.42 -13.92
CA ASP A 42 -2.71 -12.16 -15.17
C ASP A 42 -2.66 -11.25 -16.42
N ASP A 43 -3.08 -9.99 -16.31
CA ASP A 43 -3.09 -9.04 -17.41
C ASP A 43 -1.70 -8.40 -17.59
N GLU A 44 -1.03 -8.75 -18.70
CA GLU A 44 0.29 -8.24 -19.09
C GLU A 44 0.35 -6.70 -19.28
N THR A 45 -0.80 -6.04 -19.42
CA THR A 45 -0.88 -4.58 -19.55
C THR A 45 -0.96 -3.84 -18.22
N THR A 46 -1.22 -4.56 -17.13
CA THR A 46 -1.26 -3.99 -15.79
C THR A 46 0.15 -3.84 -15.21
N CYS A 47 0.29 -3.03 -14.17
CA CYS A 47 1.57 -2.83 -13.50
C CYS A 47 2.02 -4.12 -12.79
N THR A 48 3.31 -4.46 -12.91
CA THR A 48 3.94 -5.58 -12.18
C THR A 48 3.76 -5.50 -10.66
N GLY A 49 3.44 -4.32 -10.13
CA GLY A 49 3.14 -4.10 -8.71
C GLY A 49 1.88 -4.82 -8.20
N MET A 50 1.02 -5.39 -9.04
CA MET A 50 -0.18 -6.11 -8.57
C MET A 50 0.12 -7.38 -7.75
N HIS A 51 1.37 -7.87 -7.81
CA HIS A 51 1.86 -9.00 -7.03
C HIS A 51 2.54 -8.59 -5.71
N SER A 52 2.67 -7.30 -5.42
CA SER A 52 3.40 -6.81 -4.22
C SER A 52 2.58 -6.84 -2.93
N PHE A 53 1.30 -7.19 -3.00
CA PHE A 53 0.37 -7.16 -1.88
C PHE A 53 -0.64 -8.30 -1.98
N ASP A 54 -1.19 -8.68 -0.83
CA ASP A 54 -2.21 -9.71 -0.71
C ASP A 54 -3.56 -9.12 -0.30
N VAL A 55 -4.61 -9.78 -0.78
CA VAL A 55 -5.99 -9.49 -0.42
C VAL A 55 -6.67 -10.79 -0.02
N SER A 56 -7.37 -10.78 1.10
CA SER A 56 -8.26 -11.86 1.52
C SER A 56 -9.51 -11.30 2.15
N VAL A 57 -10.55 -12.13 2.32
CA VAL A 57 -11.64 -11.80 3.24
C VAL A 57 -11.10 -11.86 4.67
N LEU A 58 -11.58 -10.99 5.54
CA LEU A 58 -11.20 -10.97 6.95
C LEU A 58 -11.86 -12.17 7.66
N GLU A 59 -11.03 -13.04 8.24
CA GLU A 59 -11.46 -14.24 8.96
C GLU A 59 -11.96 -13.88 10.38
N ALA A 60 -13.12 -13.22 10.46
CA ALA A 60 -13.80 -12.89 11.71
C ALA A 60 -15.31 -13.12 11.59
N GLU A 61 -15.97 -13.41 12.72
CA GLU A 61 -17.43 -13.49 12.77
C GLU A 61 -18.05 -12.18 12.26
N ASP A 62 -19.02 -12.29 11.35
CA ASP A 62 -19.72 -11.17 10.69
C ASP A 62 -18.85 -10.23 9.82
N ALA A 63 -17.67 -10.67 9.36
CA ALA A 63 -16.77 -9.89 8.50
C ALA A 63 -16.63 -10.40 7.06
N SER A 64 -17.60 -11.18 6.54
CA SER A 64 -17.50 -11.81 5.21
C SER A 64 -17.53 -10.81 4.04
N ASN A 65 -17.90 -9.56 4.28
CA ASN A 65 -17.85 -8.45 3.33
C ASN A 65 -16.65 -7.51 3.53
N VAL A 66 -15.71 -7.85 4.43
CA VAL A 66 -14.55 -7.03 4.74
C VAL A 66 -13.32 -7.63 4.08
N LEU A 67 -12.70 -6.88 3.17
CA LEU A 67 -11.41 -7.23 2.61
C LEU A 67 -10.30 -6.80 3.57
N TRP A 68 -9.27 -7.63 3.71
CA TRP A 68 -8.01 -7.30 4.35
C TRP A 68 -6.90 -7.24 3.30
N LEU A 69 -6.39 -6.04 3.06
CA LEU A 69 -5.29 -5.74 2.15
C LEU A 69 -4.02 -5.54 2.97
N ARG A 70 -2.90 -6.15 2.55
CA ARG A 70 -1.64 -6.12 3.30
C ARG A 70 -0.44 -6.30 2.40
N ASP A 71 0.74 -5.86 2.86
CA ASP A 71 1.98 -6.22 2.17
C ASP A 71 2.20 -7.74 2.20
N ALA A 72 2.77 -8.28 1.12
CA ALA A 72 3.06 -9.71 1.00
C ALA A 72 4.46 -10.04 1.53
N TYR A 73 5.48 -9.31 1.07
CA TYR A 73 6.89 -9.57 1.40
C TYR A 73 7.64 -8.31 1.84
N GLY A 74 6.90 -7.29 2.28
CA GLY A 74 7.45 -5.99 2.63
C GLY A 74 7.96 -5.19 1.45
N ASP A 75 7.46 -5.40 0.23
CA ASP A 75 7.84 -4.66 -0.98
C ASP A 75 6.62 -4.05 -1.67
N ALA A 76 5.60 -3.68 -0.88
CA ALA A 76 4.33 -3.20 -1.40
C ALA A 76 4.48 -1.96 -2.29
N ASP A 77 3.91 -2.04 -3.50
CA ASP A 77 3.66 -0.91 -4.38
C ASP A 77 2.31 -0.27 -3.99
N ILE A 78 2.38 0.85 -3.27
CA ILE A 78 1.19 1.59 -2.81
C ILE A 78 0.34 2.10 -3.98
N GLU A 79 0.94 2.42 -5.13
CA GLU A 79 0.19 2.86 -6.31
C GLU A 79 -0.58 1.70 -6.93
N ALA A 80 -0.02 0.49 -6.93
CA ALA A 80 -0.72 -0.72 -7.38
C ALA A 80 -1.93 -1.04 -6.47
N VAL A 81 -1.76 -0.92 -5.15
CA VAL A 81 -2.84 -1.08 -4.17
C VAL A 81 -3.97 -0.07 -4.42
N ILE A 82 -3.62 1.22 -4.62
CA ILE A 82 -4.58 2.27 -4.94
C ILE A 82 -5.28 1.98 -6.27
N ALA A 83 -4.54 1.56 -7.29
CA ALA A 83 -5.09 1.25 -8.61
C ALA A 83 -6.10 0.09 -8.56
N PHE A 84 -5.80 -0.96 -7.80
CA PHE A 84 -6.72 -2.07 -7.55
C PHE A 84 -8.01 -1.59 -6.89
N VAL A 85 -7.92 -0.86 -5.77
CA VAL A 85 -9.12 -0.39 -5.05
C VAL A 85 -9.92 0.60 -5.88
N ARG A 86 -9.25 1.47 -6.66
CA ARG A 86 -9.93 2.38 -7.58
C ARG A 86 -10.70 1.63 -8.66
N ARG A 87 -10.11 0.58 -9.26
CA ARG A 87 -10.77 -0.25 -10.27
C ARG A 87 -11.95 -1.03 -9.68
N LEU A 88 -11.76 -1.61 -8.50
CA LEU A 88 -12.82 -2.31 -7.77
C LEU A 88 -13.99 -1.38 -7.44
N ALA A 89 -13.69 -0.16 -6.97
CA ALA A 89 -14.69 0.85 -6.65
C ALA A 89 -15.48 1.30 -7.88
N GLU A 90 -14.83 1.42 -9.03
CA GLU A 90 -15.48 1.72 -10.31
C GLU A 90 -16.45 0.60 -10.74
N GLU A 91 -16.01 -0.67 -10.71
CA GLU A 91 -16.82 -1.84 -11.12
C GLU A 91 -18.03 -2.06 -10.21
N LEU A 92 -17.86 -1.83 -8.89
CA LEU A 92 -18.92 -2.04 -7.90
C LEU A 92 -19.74 -0.79 -7.58
N GLY A 93 -19.34 0.38 -8.08
CA GLY A 93 -19.98 1.66 -7.73
C GLY A 93 -19.82 2.03 -6.24
N CYS A 94 -18.67 1.72 -5.64
CA CYS A 94 -18.40 2.04 -4.24
C CYS A 94 -18.41 3.56 -4.01
N THR A 95 -18.78 3.99 -2.80
CA THR A 95 -18.79 5.40 -2.40
C THR A 95 -18.09 5.60 -1.07
N GLY A 96 -17.84 6.86 -0.69
CA GLY A 96 -17.11 7.21 0.53
C GLY A 96 -15.61 7.34 0.30
N TYR A 97 -14.84 7.18 1.37
CA TYR A 97 -13.39 7.36 1.36
C TYR A 97 -12.67 6.14 1.93
N TRP A 98 -11.50 5.86 1.39
CA TRP A 98 -10.63 4.79 1.85
C TRP A 98 -9.18 5.25 1.84
N GLY A 99 -8.39 4.75 2.77
CA GLY A 99 -6.99 5.14 2.91
C GLY A 99 -6.36 4.40 4.07
N PHE A 100 -5.04 4.44 4.14
CA PHE A 100 -4.30 3.80 5.22
C PHE A 100 -2.89 4.42 5.37
N PRO A 101 -2.29 4.32 6.56
CA PRO A 101 -0.87 4.60 6.73
C PRO A 101 -0.03 3.44 6.20
N TYR A 102 1.11 3.76 5.59
CA TYR A 102 2.15 2.81 5.23
C TYR A 102 3.49 3.26 5.80
N SER A 103 4.41 2.32 5.97
CA SER A 103 5.74 2.57 6.50
C SER A 103 6.81 2.16 5.52
N GLU A 104 7.85 2.97 5.42
CA GLU A 104 9.06 2.65 4.66
C GLU A 104 10.23 2.49 5.63
N SER A 105 11.01 1.41 5.47
CA SER A 105 12.16 1.15 6.33
C SER A 105 13.32 0.49 5.58
N CYS A 106 14.49 0.47 6.21
CA CYS A 106 15.69 -0.14 5.67
C CYS A 106 16.36 -1.04 6.70
N SER A 107 16.86 -2.20 6.28
CA SER A 107 17.59 -3.11 7.16
C SER A 107 18.93 -2.55 7.66
N LYS A 108 19.38 -1.42 7.12
CA LYS A 108 20.64 -0.75 7.47
C LYS A 108 20.39 0.75 7.68
N PRO A 109 21.09 1.41 8.62
CA PRO A 109 20.95 2.85 8.84
C PRO A 109 21.53 3.62 7.64
N ARG A 110 20.65 4.05 6.74
CA ARG A 110 20.99 4.80 5.53
C ARG A 110 20.19 6.10 5.50
N LEU A 111 20.82 7.13 4.93
CA LEU A 111 20.20 8.45 4.82
C LEU A 111 19.01 8.38 3.86
N ASN A 112 17.87 8.95 4.26
CA ASN A 112 16.63 9.03 3.47
C ASN A 112 15.98 7.68 3.13
N GLU A 113 16.25 6.63 3.91
CA GLU A 113 15.70 5.28 3.69
C GLU A 113 14.64 4.87 4.73
N PHE A 114 14.17 5.83 5.54
CA PHE A 114 13.11 5.64 6.52
C PHE A 114 12.02 6.68 6.27
N GLY A 115 10.77 6.25 6.36
CA GLY A 115 9.66 7.14 6.04
C GLY A 115 8.32 6.42 6.05
N GLY A 116 7.57 6.61 4.98
CA GLY A 116 6.16 6.23 4.89
C GLY A 116 5.26 7.44 4.68
N GLY A 117 3.96 7.20 4.81
CA GLY A 117 2.96 8.20 4.53
C GLY A 117 1.54 7.68 4.73
N ALA A 118 0.59 8.46 4.27
CA ALA A 118 -0.81 8.08 4.21
C ALA A 118 -1.49 8.82 3.07
N PHE A 119 -2.64 8.32 2.63
CA PHE A 119 -3.44 8.94 1.59
C PHE A 119 -4.93 8.73 1.86
N LEU A 120 -5.76 9.50 1.15
CA LEU A 120 -7.21 9.37 1.15
C LEU A 120 -7.75 9.32 -0.29
N LEU A 121 -8.32 8.18 -0.67
CA LEU A 121 -8.97 7.93 -1.94
C LEU A 121 -10.48 8.11 -1.81
N ASN A 122 -11.07 8.90 -2.69
CA ASN A 122 -12.51 8.99 -2.88
C ASN A 122 -12.97 7.83 -3.76
N LEU A 123 -13.74 6.89 -3.21
CA LEU A 123 -14.17 5.69 -3.93
C LEU A 123 -15.18 5.99 -5.04
N GLY A 124 -16.01 7.02 -4.86
CA GLY A 124 -17.03 7.38 -5.86
C GLY A 124 -16.48 8.10 -7.08
N THR A 125 -15.32 8.79 -6.95
CA THR A 125 -14.70 9.54 -8.06
C THR A 125 -13.38 8.93 -8.52
N GLY A 126 -12.80 8.01 -7.76
CA GLY A 126 -11.46 7.46 -7.98
C GLY A 126 -10.31 8.43 -7.74
N LYS A 127 -10.58 9.62 -7.18
CA LYS A 127 -9.58 10.68 -6.98
C LYS A 127 -8.89 10.55 -5.62
N LEU A 128 -7.56 10.71 -5.61
CA LEU A 128 -6.82 10.96 -4.37
C LEU A 128 -7.10 12.39 -3.89
N GLU A 129 -7.79 12.55 -2.76
CA GLU A 129 -8.12 13.87 -2.22
C GLU A 129 -7.00 14.47 -1.41
N ASP A 130 -6.26 13.63 -0.68
CA ASP A 130 -5.13 14.05 0.12
C ASP A 130 -4.07 12.97 0.19
N ARG A 131 -2.81 13.39 0.35
CA ARG A 131 -1.65 12.53 0.53
C ARG A 131 -0.60 13.28 1.32
N VAL A 132 -0.03 12.58 2.28
CA VAL A 132 1.13 13.05 3.03
C VAL A 132 2.22 11.98 2.97
N THR A 133 3.45 12.41 2.68
CA THR A 133 4.64 11.62 2.95
C THR A 133 5.36 12.22 4.14
N THR A 134 5.97 11.37 4.97
CA THR A 134 6.78 11.84 6.10
C THR A 134 8.02 12.60 5.63
N ALA A 135 8.57 12.26 4.47
CA ALA A 135 9.69 12.95 3.84
C ALA A 135 9.32 14.40 3.45
N ASP A 136 8.24 14.59 2.68
CA ASP A 136 7.81 15.92 2.24
C ASP A 136 7.39 16.79 3.43
N TRP A 137 6.67 16.19 4.39
CA TRP A 137 6.29 16.87 5.62
C TRP A 137 7.52 17.35 6.39
N PHE A 138 8.53 16.48 6.56
CA PHE A 138 9.75 16.82 7.27
C PHE A 138 10.53 17.93 6.56
N GLU A 139 10.76 17.81 5.26
CA GLU A 139 11.52 18.79 4.48
C GLU A 139 10.84 20.16 4.49
N THR A 140 9.54 20.19 4.19
CA THR A 140 8.77 21.44 4.15
C THR A 140 8.73 22.12 5.52
N THR A 141 8.50 21.35 6.58
CA THR A 141 8.46 21.88 7.95
C THR A 141 9.83 22.42 8.37
N LEU A 142 10.91 21.71 8.04
CA LEU A 142 12.27 22.15 8.37
C LEU A 142 12.62 23.45 7.64
N GLN A 143 12.30 23.56 6.35
CA GLN A 143 12.54 24.76 5.55
C GLN A 143 11.75 25.96 6.10
N ASP A 144 10.47 25.79 6.44
CA ASP A 144 9.63 26.84 7.02
C ASP A 144 10.20 27.34 8.35
N ILE A 145 10.59 26.44 9.27
CA ILE A 145 11.19 26.82 10.55
C ILE A 145 12.50 27.56 10.34
N VAL A 146 13.39 27.06 9.48
CA VAL A 146 14.69 27.70 9.21
C VAL A 146 14.50 29.09 8.59
N SER A 147 13.50 29.29 7.73
CA SER A 147 13.21 30.58 7.12
C SER A 147 12.82 31.65 8.14
N LYS A 148 12.16 31.25 9.24
CA LYS A 148 11.72 32.13 10.33
C LYS A 148 12.84 32.49 11.32
N LEU A 149 13.97 31.78 11.28
CA LEU A 149 15.13 32.03 12.13
C LEU A 149 16.17 32.97 11.49
N ARG A 150 15.99 33.32 10.21
CA ARG A 150 16.84 34.27 9.47
C ARG A 150 16.23 35.66 9.47
#